data_AF-A0A9D8G2N1-F1
#
_entry.id   AF-A0A9D8G2N1-F1
#
_cell.length_a   1.000
_cell.length_b   1.000
_cell.length_c   1.000
_cell.angle_alpha   90.00
_cell.angle_beta   90.00
_cell.angle_gamma   90.00
#
_symmetry.space_group_name_H-M   'P 1'
#
loop_
_entity.id
_entity.type
_entity.pdbx_description
1 polymer ?
#
loop_
_entity_poly.entity_id
_entity_poly.type
_entity_poly.pdbx_seq_one_letter_code
_entity_poly.pdbx_strand_id
1 'polypeptide(L)' 'AIKIMGAVNPITIPRNHLLENALDEAVNGNMKVFERLLDVITKPYELQDGIDDFLKPSASNFEKYYQTFCGT' A
#
# COMPACT_ATOMS: atom_id res chain seq x y z
N ALA A 1 12.68 23.30 5.24
CA ALA A 1 12.10 22.18 5.99
C ALA A 1 11.10 21.37 5.13
N ILE A 2 9.97 21.94 4.71
CA ILE A 2 8.90 21.23 3.97
C ILE A 2 9.41 20.48 2.72
N LYS A 3 10.23 21.13 1.89
CA LYS A 3 10.81 20.50 0.69
C LYS A 3 11.69 19.27 0.97
N ILE A 4 12.41 19.26 2.10
CA ILE A 4 13.26 18.12 2.50
C ILE A 4 12.37 16.99 3.00
N MET A 5 11.38 17.29 3.84
CA MET A 5 10.45 16.29 4.39
C MET A 5 9.68 15.56 3.29
N GLY A 6 9.17 16.27 2.28
CA GLY A 6 8.45 15.65 1.16
C GLY A 6 9.32 14.76 0.27
N ALA A 7 10.64 14.96 0.25
CA ALA A 7 11.57 14.15 -0.54
C ALA A 7 12.05 12.88 0.18
N VAL A 8 11.83 12.77 1.50
CA VAL A 8 12.32 11.63 2.31
C VAL A 8 11.20 10.85 2.99
N ASN A 9 10.04 11.48 3.22
CA ASN A 9 8.87 10.83 3.79
C ASN A 9 7.91 10.42 2.67
N PRO A 10 7.78 9.12 2.36
CA PRO A 10 6.85 8.67 1.34
C PRO A 10 5.41 8.96 1.77
N ILE A 11 4.58 9.35 0.80
CA ILE A 11 3.13 9.54 0.91
C ILE A 11 2.45 8.17 1.03
N THR A 12 2.94 7.16 0.30
CA THR A 12 2.38 5.80 0.25
C THR A 12 3.40 4.75 0.66
N ILE A 13 2.93 3.69 1.31
CA ILE A 13 3.73 2.50 1.66
C ILE A 13 2.92 1.24 1.33
N PRO A 14 3.57 0.11 1.01
CA PRO A 14 2.89 -1.16 0.78
C PRO A 14 2.35 -1.73 2.09
N ARG A 15 1.23 -1.19 2.59
CA ARG A 15 0.58 -1.68 3.83
C ARG A 15 0.08 -3.11 3.62
N ASN A 16 0.29 -3.96 4.63
CA ASN A 16 -0.05 -5.37 4.56
C ASN A 16 -1.48 -5.66 4.10
N HIS A 17 -2.50 -4.96 4.63
CA HIS A 17 -3.88 -5.19 4.20
C HIS A 17 -4.16 -4.85 2.72
N LEU A 18 -3.43 -3.89 2.14
CA LEU A 18 -3.52 -3.57 0.72
C LEU A 18 -2.82 -4.65 -0.12
N LEU A 19 -1.70 -5.17 0.38
CA LEU A 19 -0.97 -6.26 -0.24
C LEU A 19 -1.80 -7.55 -0.25
N GLU A 20 -2.39 -7.94 0.88
CA GLU A 20 -3.26 -9.13 0.97
C GLU A 20 -4.42 -9.02 -0.02
N ASN A 21 -5.13 -7.90 -0.04
CA ASN A 21 -6.24 -7.68 -0.99
C ASN A 21 -5.78 -7.77 -2.46
N ALA A 22 -4.61 -7.20 -2.79
CA ALA A 22 -4.06 -7.29 -4.13
C ALA A 22 -3.67 -8.73 -4.52
N LEU A 23 -3.12 -9.50 -3.60
CA LEU A 23 -2.74 -10.89 -3.81
C LEU A 23 -3.98 -11.79 -3.93
N ASP A 24 -4.97 -11.62 -3.06
CA ASP A 24 -6.22 -12.39 -3.09
C ASP A 24 -6.95 -12.21 -4.44
N GLU A 25 -7.09 -10.97 -4.91
CA GLU A 25 -7.70 -10.68 -6.21
C GLU A 25 -6.88 -11.25 -7.38
N ALA A 26 -5.54 -11.14 -7.31
CA ALA A 26 -4.65 -11.68 -8.33
C ALA A 26 -4.75 -13.22 -8.42
N VAL A 27 -4.81 -13.91 -7.27
CA VAL A 27 -5.02 -15.37 -7.20
C VAL A 27 -6.36 -15.77 -7.82
N ASN A 28 -7.39 -14.93 -7.69
CA ASN A 28 -8.68 -15.11 -8.34
C ASN A 28 -8.71 -14.66 -9.82
N GLY A 29 -7.56 -14.31 -10.39
CA GLY A 29 -7.39 -13.94 -11.80
C GLY A 29 -7.59 -12.45 -12.11
N ASN A 30 -7.81 -11.60 -11.11
CA ASN A 30 -7.97 -10.16 -11.27
C ASN A 30 -6.68 -9.40 -10.90
N MET A 31 -5.83 -9.16 -11.90
CA MET A 31 -4.55 -8.45 -11.70
C MET A 31 -4.69 -6.93 -11.49
N LYS A 32 -5.88 -6.34 -11.72
CA LYS A 32 -6.04 -4.87 -11.70
C LYS A 32 -5.69 -4.24 -10.36
N VAL A 33 -6.00 -4.92 -9.25
CA VAL A 33 -5.71 -4.41 -7.90
C VAL A 33 -4.22 -4.42 -7.63
N PHE A 34 -3.52 -5.49 -8.03
CA PHE A 34 -2.07 -5.58 -7.94
C PHE A 34 -1.37 -4.51 -8.80
N GLU A 35 -1.78 -4.36 -10.06
CA GLU A 35 -1.21 -3.34 -10.96
C GLU A 35 -1.41 -1.93 -10.42
N ARG A 36 -2.60 -1.63 -9.88
CA ARG A 36 -2.89 -0.34 -9.24
C ARG A 36 -2.03 -0.12 -8.00
N LEU A 37 -1.87 -1.13 -7.14
CA LEU A 37 -0.99 -1.03 -5.97
C LEU A 37 0.46 -0.78 -6.39
N LEU A 38 0.95 -1.49 -7.40
CA LEU A 38 2.31 -1.36 -7.92
C LEU A 38 2.59 0.05 -8.47
N ASP A 39 1.68 0.62 -9.26
CA ASP A 39 1.83 2.00 -9.78
C ASP A 39 1.91 3.05 -8.66
N VAL A 40 1.14 2.86 -7.58
CA VAL A 40 1.14 3.78 -6.44
C VAL A 40 2.41 3.66 -5.60
N ILE A 41 2.87 2.45 -5.29
CA ILE A 41 4.03 2.25 -4.41
C ILE A 41 5.39 2.48 -5.10
N THR A 42 5.43 2.45 -6.44
CA THR A 42 6.64 2.73 -7.23
C THR A 42 6.94 4.23 -7.35
N LYS A 43 5.96 5.09 -7.07
CA LYS A 43 6.09 6.55 -7.02
C LYS A 43 5.69 7.08 -5.64
N PRO A 44 6.34 6.63 -4.55
CA PRO A 44 5.80 6.82 -3.21
C PRO A 44 5.89 8.27 -2.70
N TYR A 45 6.61 9.16 -3.40
CA TYR A 45 6.74 10.58 -3.05
C TYR A 45 5.87 11.50 -3.91
N GLU A 46 5.14 10.95 -4.89
CA GLU A 46 4.30 11.72 -5.81
C GLU A 46 2.85 11.68 -5.36
N LEU A 47 2.19 12.84 -5.33
CA LEU A 47 0.75 12.91 -5.13
C LEU A 47 0.06 12.55 -6.44
N GLN A 48 -0.73 11.48 -6.43
CA GLN A 48 -1.49 11.00 -7.57
C GLN A 48 -2.99 11.12 -7.29
N ASP A 49 -3.80 11.34 -8.33
CA ASP A 49 -5.25 11.40 -8.17
C ASP A 49 -5.84 10.00 -7.88
N GLY A 50 -6.81 9.97 -6.96
CA GLY A 50 -7.55 8.74 -6.61
C GLY A 50 -6.70 7.72 -5.84
N ILE A 51 -5.79 8.18 -4.97
CA ILE A 51 -5.03 7.31 -4.08
C ILE A 51 -5.52 7.33 -2.63
N ASP A 52 -6.66 7.98 -2.35
CA ASP A 52 -7.18 8.17 -0.99
C ASP A 52 -7.26 6.87 -0.18
N ASP A 53 -7.59 5.76 -0.83
CA ASP A 53 -7.66 4.44 -0.18
C ASP A 53 -6.29 3.87 0.19
N PHE A 54 -5.23 4.24 -0.52
CA PHE A 54 -3.84 3.83 -0.22
C PHE A 54 -3.23 4.62 0.94
N LEU A 55 -3.82 5.77 1.29
CA LEU A 55 -3.38 6.63 2.40
C LEU A 55 -3.96 6.18 3.74
N LYS A 56 -5.06 5.42 3.71
CA LYS A 56 -5.77 5.00 4.91
C LYS A 56 -5.00 3.92 5.69
N PRO A 57 -5.06 3.94 7.03
CA PRO A 57 -4.61 2.81 7.82
C PRO A 57 -5.53 1.60 7.59
N SER A 58 -5.04 0.41 7.97
CA SER A 58 -5.87 -0.80 8.06
C SER A 58 -7.07 -0.59 8.97
N ALA A 59 -8.13 -1.36 8.75
CA ALA A 59 -9.19 -1.49 9.74
C ALA A 59 -8.61 -2.00 11.08
N SER A 60 -9.14 -1.51 12.20
CA SER A 60 -8.59 -1.75 13.55
C SER A 60 -8.59 -3.22 13.99
N ASN A 61 -9.34 -4.07 13.30
CA ASN A 61 -9.39 -5.52 13.53
C ASN A 61 -8.38 -6.30 12.69
N PHE A 62 -7.90 -5.78 11.57
CA PHE A 62 -6.96 -6.48 10.67
C PHE A 62 -5.68 -6.84 11.41
N GLU A 63 -5.09 -5.86 12.11
CA GLU A 63 -3.80 -6.03 12.82
C GLU A 63 -3.87 -7.04 13.97
N LYS A 64 -5.06 -7.31 14.52
CA LYS A 64 -5.23 -8.28 15.62
C LYS A 64 -5.03 -9.73 15.17
N TYR A 65 -5.24 -10.01 13.88
CA TYR A 65 -5.22 -11.37 13.33
C TYR A 65 -4.16 -11.54 12.25
N TYR A 66 -3.52 -10.45 11.82
CA TYR A 66 -2.50 -10.48 10.78
C TYR A 66 -1.12 -10.78 11.37
N GLN A 67 -0.47 -11.80 10.82
CA GLN A 67 0.89 -12.20 11.22
C GLN A 67 1.83 -12.05 10.04
N THR A 68 2.96 -11.37 10.26
CA THR A 68 4.04 -11.29 9.28
C THR A 68 5.07 -12.38 9.54
N PHE A 69 5.63 -12.92 8.47
CA PHE A 69 6.75 -13.85 8.51
C PHE A 69 7.95 -13.20 7.80
N CYS A 70 8.48 -12.13 8.39
CA CYS A 70 9.62 -11.40 7.84
C CYS A 70 10.99 -12.01 8.23
N GLY A 71 11.03 -13.29 8.59
CA GLY A 71 12.25 -14.02 8.95
C GLY A 71 13.02 -14.51 7.73
N THR A 72 13.73 -13.60 7.06
CA THR A 72 14.83 -13.90 6.13
C THR A 72 15.98 -12.95 6.38
#